data_AF-A0A8J6KM81-F1
#
_entry.id   AF-A0A8J6KM81-F1
#
_cell.length_a   1.000
_cell.length_b   1.000
_cell.length_c   1.000
_cell.angle_alpha   90.00
_cell.angle_beta   90.00
_cell.angle_gamma   90.00
#
_symmetry.space_group_name_H-M   'P 1'
#
loop_
_entity.id
_entity.type
_entity.pdbx_description
1 polymer ?
#
loop_
_entity_poly.entity_id
_entity_poly.type
_entity_poly.pdbx_seq_one_letter_code
_entity_poly.pdbx_strand_id
1 'polypeptide(L)' 'MEPQPGGARSCRRGAPGGACDLSTATESASPMTLAIHSTTGTRYDLSVPHDETVEGLRKRLSQRLKVPKERLALLHKDT' A
#
# COMPACT_ATOMS: atom_id res chain seq x y z
N MET A 1 41.73 -0.29 30.56
CA MET A 1 40.72 0.60 29.97
C MET A 1 39.37 -0.03 30.28
N GLU A 2 38.79 0.33 31.42
CA GLU A 2 37.35 0.13 31.67
C GLU A 2 36.66 1.36 31.05
N PRO A 3 35.41 1.32 30.55
CA PRO A 3 34.28 0.58 31.17
C PRO A 3 33.29 -0.06 30.17
N GLN A 4 32.35 -0.89 30.64
CA GLN A 4 30.93 -0.58 30.43
C GLN A 4 29.97 -1.34 31.36
N PRO A 5 28.88 -0.69 31.80
CA PRO A 5 27.99 -1.17 32.86
C PRO A 5 26.67 -1.77 32.35
N GLY A 6 26.07 -2.60 33.20
CA GLY A 6 24.65 -2.48 33.59
C GLY A 6 23.57 -2.79 32.55
N GLY A 7 22.80 -3.86 32.78
CA GLY A 7 21.50 -4.02 32.12
C GLY A 7 20.79 -5.33 32.44
N ALA A 8 19.93 -5.29 33.45
CA ALA A 8 19.03 -6.32 33.93
C ALA A 8 18.49 -7.38 32.94
N ARG A 9 18.66 -8.63 33.35
CA ARG A 9 17.66 -9.73 33.36
C ARG A 9 16.28 -9.41 32.75
N SER A 10 15.91 -10.12 31.68
CA SER A 10 14.55 -10.67 31.56
C SER A 10 14.50 -11.81 30.55
N CYS A 11 14.66 -13.04 31.06
CA CYS A 11 14.28 -14.24 30.34
C CYS A 11 12.78 -14.45 30.56
N ARG A 12 11.92 -14.14 29.57
CA ARG A 12 10.54 -14.65 29.54
C ARG A 12 10.15 -15.09 28.12
N ARG A 13 10.54 -16.34 27.83
CA ARG A 13 9.73 -17.44 27.27
C ARG A 13 8.42 -17.06 26.55
N GLY A 14 8.39 -17.36 25.25
CA GLY A 14 7.18 -17.61 24.46
C GLY A 14 7.51 -18.20 23.09
N ALA A 15 7.44 -19.52 22.94
CA ALA A 15 7.40 -20.23 21.65
C ALA A 15 5.92 -20.46 21.27
N PRO A 16 5.55 -21.13 20.15
CA PRO A 16 6.23 -21.42 18.88
C PRO A 16 5.42 -20.86 17.68
N GLY A 17 6.02 -20.77 16.50
CA GLY A 17 5.24 -20.43 15.29
C GLY A 17 6.02 -19.63 14.26
N GLY A 18 7.25 -20.06 13.96
CA GLY A 18 7.92 -19.65 12.74
C GLY A 18 7.19 -20.32 11.57
N ALA A 19 6.02 -19.81 11.22
CA ALA A 19 5.52 -19.98 9.87
C ALA A 19 6.54 -19.27 9.00
N CYS A 20 7.40 -20.06 8.36
CA CYS A 20 8.08 -19.65 7.15
C CYS A 20 6.96 -19.31 6.17
N ASP A 21 6.50 -18.07 6.21
CA ASP A 21 5.76 -17.49 5.11
C ASP A 21 6.71 -17.63 3.93
N LEU A 22 6.36 -18.55 3.02
CA LEU A 22 6.96 -18.60 1.71
C LEU A 22 6.64 -17.24 1.08
N SER A 23 7.50 -16.26 1.36
CA SER A 23 7.70 -15.07 0.56
C SER A 23 8.14 -15.58 -0.79
N THR A 24 7.13 -15.93 -1.57
CA THR A 24 7.17 -16.00 -3.01
C THR A 24 7.79 -14.68 -3.42
N ALA A 25 9.07 -14.77 -3.75
CA ALA A 25 9.87 -13.74 -4.35
C ALA A 25 9.27 -13.45 -5.73
N THR A 26 8.11 -12.79 -5.75
CA THR A 26 7.79 -11.87 -6.83
C THR A 26 8.46 -10.59 -6.39
N GLU A 27 9.64 -10.34 -6.96
CA GLU A 27 10.31 -9.05 -7.01
C GLU A 27 9.34 -7.92 -6.67
N SER A 28 9.54 -7.31 -5.49
CA SER A 28 8.68 -6.28 -4.92
C SER A 28 8.72 -5.04 -5.82
N ALA A 29 7.95 -5.07 -6.91
CA ALA A 29 7.77 -3.94 -7.78
C ALA A 29 7.19 -2.81 -6.92
N SER A 30 8.00 -1.79 -6.66
CA SER A 30 7.63 -0.69 -5.78
C SER A 30 6.30 -0.10 -6.25
N PRO A 31 5.35 0.20 -5.34
CA PRO A 31 4.05 0.71 -5.77
C PRO A 31 4.22 2.02 -6.55
N MET A 32 3.48 2.18 -7.64
CA MET A 32 3.50 3.40 -8.43
C MET A 32 2.46 4.40 -7.92
N THR A 33 2.73 5.69 -8.09
CA THR A 33 1.80 6.75 -7.67
C THR A 33 1.08 7.33 -8.88
N LEU A 34 -0.24 7.21 -8.89
CA LEU A 34 -1.11 7.80 -9.91
C LEU A 34 -1.63 9.16 -9.44
N ALA A 35 -1.56 10.16 -10.32
CA ALA A 35 -2.19 11.46 -10.11
C ALA A 35 -3.59 11.48 -10.75
N ILE A 36 -4.62 11.48 -9.91
CA ILE A 36 -6.01 11.50 -10.34
C ILE A 36 -6.52 12.93 -10.33
N HIS A 37 -6.94 13.42 -11.49
CA HIS A 37 -7.60 14.71 -11.65
C HIS A 37 -9.11 14.47 -11.77
N SER A 38 -9.88 14.91 -10.76
CA SER A 38 -11.34 14.82 -10.84
C SER A 38 -11.93 16.01 -11.61
N THR A 39 -13.11 15.79 -12.19
CA THR A 39 -13.90 16.85 -12.83
C THR A 39 -14.46 17.87 -11.84
N THR A 40 -14.40 17.57 -10.54
CA THR A 40 -14.75 18.50 -9.45
C THR A 40 -13.60 19.44 -9.10
N GLY A 41 -12.48 19.37 -9.83
CA GLY A 41 -11.30 20.21 -9.60
C GLY A 41 -10.36 19.71 -8.51
N THR A 42 -10.64 18.55 -7.90
CA THR A 42 -9.81 17.99 -6.85
C THR A 42 -8.76 17.05 -7.43
N ARG A 43 -7.53 17.12 -6.92
CA ARG A 43 -6.46 16.19 -7.26
C ARG A 43 -6.20 15.23 -6.11
N TYR A 44 -5.98 13.97 -6.43
CA TYR A 44 -5.60 12.94 -5.46
C TYR A 44 -4.42 12.13 -6.00
N ASP A 45 -3.45 11.87 -5.13
CA ASP A 45 -2.43 10.86 -5.34
C ASP A 45 -2.92 9.49 -4.85
N LEU A 46 -2.72 8.46 -5.66
CA LEU A 46 -3.10 7.09 -5.33
C LEU A 46 -1.90 6.16 -5.55
N SER A 47 -1.43 5.55 -4.47
CA SER A 47 -0.42 4.50 -4.53
C SER A 47 -1.07 3.17 -4.90
N VAL A 48 -0.61 2.57 -6.00
CA VAL A 48 -1.17 1.34 -6.57
C VAL A 48 -0.07 0.35 -6.94
N PRO A 49 -0.31 -0.96 -6.75
CA PRO A 49 0.60 -1.98 -7.27
C PRO A 49 0.56 -2.00 -8.80
N HIS A 50 1.61 -2.54 -9.41
CA HIS A 50 1.71 -2.66 -10.87
C HIS A 50 0.66 -3.60 -11.48
N ASP A 51 0.15 -4.56 -10.70
CA ASP A 51 -0.91 -5.49 -11.10
C ASP A 51 -2.33 -4.91 -10.92
N GLU A 52 -2.45 -3.65 -10.47
CA GLU A 52 -3.76 -3.05 -10.20
C GLU A 52 -4.59 -2.89 -11.48
N THR A 53 -5.85 -3.32 -11.42
CA THR A 53 -6.77 -3.24 -12.56
C THR A 53 -7.53 -1.92 -12.61
N VAL A 54 -7.98 -1.53 -13.80
CA VAL A 54 -8.84 -0.34 -13.98
C VAL A 54 -10.15 -0.45 -13.20
N GLU A 55 -10.72 -1.65 -13.08
CA GLU A 55 -11.91 -1.87 -12.24
C GLU A 55 -11.60 -1.66 -10.74
N GLY A 56 -10.44 -2.13 -10.28
CA GLY A 56 -9.93 -1.86 -8.93
C GLY A 56 -9.79 -0.37 -8.66
N LEU A 57 -9.20 0.38 -9.60
CA LEU A 57 -9.09 1.84 -9.53
C LEU A 57 -10.47 2.51 -9.43
N ARG A 58 -11.42 2.13 -10.29
CA ARG A 58 -12.80 2.66 -10.25
C ARG A 58 -13.47 2.39 -8.91
N LYS A 59 -13.29 1.18 -8.36
CA LYS A 59 -13.84 0.82 -7.04
C LYS A 59 -13.26 1.69 -5.94
N ARG A 60 -11.94 1.85 -5.86
CA ARG A 60 -11.30 2.71 -4.85
C ARG A 60 -11.74 4.17 -4.97
N LEU A 61 -11.80 4.70 -6.20
CA LEU A 61 -12.23 6.07 -6.45
C LEU A 61 -13.71 6.28 -6.14
N SER A 62 -14.58 5.32 -6.44
CA SER A 62 -16.00 5.39 -6.08
C SER A 62 -16.21 5.55 -4.57
N GLN A 63 -15.44 4.82 -3.76
CA GLN A 63 -15.48 4.88 -2.30
C GLN A 63 -14.93 6.20 -1.76
N ARG A 64 -13.82 6.69 -2.33
CA ARG A 64 -13.16 7.94 -1.92
C ARG A 64 -13.97 9.17 -2.29
N LEU A 65 -14.53 9.21 -3.50
CA LEU A 65 -15.33 10.33 -4.01
C LEU A 65 -16.79 10.25 -3.57
N LYS A 66 -17.23 9.12 -3.02
CA LYS A 66 -18.64 8.83 -2.70
C LYS A 66 -19.54 8.97 -3.94
N VAL A 67 -19.05 8.55 -5.10
CA VAL A 67 -19.76 8.57 -6.38
C VAL A 67 -19.98 7.13 -6.85
N PRO A 68 -21.19 6.76 -7.30
CA PRO A 68 -21.44 5.44 -7.88
C PRO A 68 -20.46 5.14 -9.02
N LYS A 69 -19.94 3.91 -9.07
CA LYS A 69 -18.97 3.45 -10.09
C LYS A 69 -19.45 3.66 -11.54
N GLU A 70 -20.75 3.51 -11.76
CA GLU A 70 -21.42 3.70 -13.06
C GLU A 70 -21.46 5.17 -13.52
N ARG A 71 -21.28 6.11 -12.60
CA ARG A 71 -21.18 7.55 -12.88
C ARG A 71 -19.73 8.03 -13.01
N LEU A 72 -18.76 7.12 -12.88
CA LEU A 72 -17.34 7.44 -12.86
C LEU A 72 -16.68 6.95 -14.14
N ALA A 73 -16.16 7.88 -14.93
CA ALA A 73 -15.32 7.60 -16.09
C ALA A 73 -13.86 7.87 -15.74
N LEU A 74 -12.97 6.94 -16.10
CA LEU A 74 -11.52 7.11 -15.99
C LEU A 74 -10.94 7.28 -17.38
N LEU A 75 -10.11 8.31 -17.54
CA LEU A 75 -9.38 8.59 -18.76
C LEU A 75 -7.89 8.64 -18.42
N HIS A 76 -7.08 7.91 -19.19
CA HIS A 76 -5.63 8.05 -19.14
C HIS A 76 -5.24 9.35 -19.85
N LYS A 77 -4.52 10.23 -19.15
CA LYS A 77 -3.93 11.43 -19.75
C LYS A 77 -2.49 11.09 -20.10
N ASP A 78 -2.22 10.95 -21.39
CA ASP A 78 -0.84 10.87 -21.89
C ASP A 78 -0.15 12.21 -21.60
N THR A 79 0.99 12.17 -20.92
CA THR A 79 1.83 13.32 -20.55
C THR A 79 3.25 13.07 -20.98
#